data_AF-A0A8H6G534-F1
#
_entry.id   AF-A0A8H6G534-F1
#
_cell.length_a   1.000
_cell.length_b   1.000
_cell.length_c   1.000
_cell.angle_alpha   90.00
_cell.angle_beta   90.00
_cell.angle_gamma   90.00
#
_symmetry.space_group_name_H-M   'P 1'
#
loop_
_entity.id
_entity.type
_entity.pdbx_description
1 polymer ?
#
loop_
_entity_poly.entity_id
_entity_poly.type
_entity_poly.pdbx_seq_one_letter_code
_entity_poly.pdbx_strand_id
1 'polypeptide(L)'
;MDIWIYEYQPTWPTSFLAIQSDLASDLARAPIAYRAITHVGSTAVPGQTGKNVIDVLITVRRADFAKHVILQQFKGALMHGVAQGGYYYLGDGGVRGRWSFKLRAAAAAEGGAGRVERNVYVAAEGSVVQRSCVALRDTLRAEPGLRVEYGRVKLEASGGECRNIMQYATKKNGVVRKILRKAGWSEEEIDEKEAQAVKDWPQGWEI
;
A
#
# COMPACT_ATOMS: atom_id res chain seq x y z
N MET A 1 -20.11 -3.71 0.67
CA MET A 1 -19.03 -2.84 0.19
C MET A 1 -18.73 -3.27 -1.23
N ASP A 2 -18.87 -2.36 -2.19
CA ASP A 2 -18.56 -2.67 -3.59
C ASP A 2 -17.07 -2.46 -3.82
N ILE A 3 -16.40 -3.49 -4.36
CA ILE A 3 -14.98 -3.42 -4.72
C ILE A 3 -14.91 -3.36 -6.24
N TRP A 4 -14.68 -2.16 -6.77
CA TRP A 4 -14.52 -1.95 -8.20
C TRP A 4 -13.09 -2.26 -8.63
N ILE A 5 -12.96 -3.17 -9.58
CA ILE A 5 -11.69 -3.51 -10.23
C ILE A 5 -11.68 -2.90 -11.62
N TYR A 6 -10.66 -2.12 -11.90
CA TYR A 6 -10.45 -1.45 -13.16
C TYR A 6 -9.39 -2.17 -13.97
N GLU A 7 -9.51 -2.07 -15.29
CA GLU A 7 -8.39 -2.33 -16.19
C GLU A 7 -7.23 -1.39 -15.89
N TYR A 8 -6.02 -1.83 -16.26
CA TYR A 8 -4.81 -1.05 -16.02
C TYR A 8 -4.93 0.34 -16.65
N GLN A 9 -4.69 1.38 -15.85
CA GLN A 9 -4.70 2.76 -16.33
C GLN A 9 -3.26 3.24 -16.60
N PRO A 10 -2.92 3.65 -17.84
CA PRO A 10 -1.60 4.21 -18.15
C PRO A 10 -1.25 5.48 -17.36
N THR A 11 -2.23 6.12 -16.74
CA THR A 11 -2.06 7.31 -15.90
C THR A 11 -1.53 6.99 -14.49
N TRP A 12 -1.67 5.76 -14.00
CA TRP A 12 -1.25 5.39 -12.63
C TRP A 12 0.23 5.67 -12.32
N PRO A 13 1.21 5.41 -13.22
CA PRO A 13 2.60 5.81 -12.97
C PRO A 13 2.76 7.32 -12.81
N THR A 14 2.10 8.12 -13.64
CA THR A 14 2.15 9.59 -13.53
C THR A 14 1.47 10.09 -12.24
N SER A 15 0.34 9.49 -11.85
CA SER A 15 -0.31 9.77 -10.57
C SER A 15 0.61 9.45 -9.39
N PHE A 16 1.33 8.33 -9.44
CA PHE A 16 2.34 8.00 -8.43
C PHE A 16 3.46 9.04 -8.36
N LEU A 17 4.00 9.50 -9.50
CA LEU A 17 5.06 10.51 -9.52
C LEU A 17 4.63 11.83 -8.88
N ALA A 18 3.39 12.27 -9.14
CA ALA A 18 2.82 13.45 -8.47
C ALA A 18 2.71 13.23 -6.96
N ILE A 19 2.14 12.09 -6.52
CA ILE A 19 2.04 11.74 -5.10
C ILE A 19 3.43 11.67 -4.45
N GLN A 20 4.41 11.09 -5.13
CA GLN A 20 5.78 10.97 -4.64
C GLN A 20 6.42 12.34 -4.43
N SER A 21 6.29 13.25 -5.40
CA SER A 21 6.79 14.61 -5.33
C SER A 21 6.20 15.35 -4.12
N ASP A 22 4.89 15.27 -3.96
CA ASP A 22 4.23 16.03 -2.90
C ASP A 22 4.49 15.43 -1.51
N LEU A 23 4.57 14.10 -1.39
CA LEU A 23 5.01 13.44 -0.16
C LEU A 23 6.45 13.83 0.19
N ALA A 24 7.36 13.89 -0.78
CA ALA A 24 8.73 14.33 -0.54
C ALA A 24 8.77 15.79 -0.03
N SER A 25 7.96 16.67 -0.62
CA SER A 25 7.81 18.07 -0.18
C SER A 25 7.30 18.16 1.27
N ASP A 26 6.25 17.42 1.61
CA ASP A 26 5.70 17.41 2.96
C ASP A 26 6.70 16.84 3.99
N LEU A 27 7.41 15.77 3.64
CA LEU A 27 8.41 15.13 4.52
C LEU A 27 9.65 16.01 4.74
N ALA A 28 10.05 16.82 3.75
CA ALA A 28 11.21 17.71 3.87
C ALA A 28 11.03 18.82 4.93
N ARG A 29 9.79 19.07 5.38
CA ARG A 29 9.46 20.05 6.42
C ARG A 29 9.79 19.56 7.83
N ALA A 30 10.14 18.29 7.99
CA ALA A 30 10.57 17.70 9.24
C ALA A 30 11.92 16.99 9.03
N PRO A 31 12.74 16.78 10.08
CA PRO A 31 14.02 16.08 9.96
C PRO A 31 13.83 14.55 9.85
N ILE A 32 13.04 14.13 8.86
CA ILE A 32 12.70 12.73 8.59
C ILE A 32 13.69 12.17 7.57
N ALA A 33 14.49 11.19 8.00
CA ALA A 33 15.30 10.42 7.08
C ALA A 33 14.51 9.22 6.54
N TYR A 34 14.29 9.17 5.22
CA TYR A 34 13.78 8.00 4.50
C TYR A 34 14.77 7.55 3.41
N ARG A 35 14.70 6.28 3.02
CA ARG A 35 15.52 5.66 1.99
C ARG A 35 14.92 5.80 0.60
N ALA A 36 13.61 5.55 0.51
CA ALA A 36 12.89 5.58 -0.75
C ALA A 36 11.39 5.82 -0.52
N ILE A 37 10.74 6.43 -1.52
CA ILE A 37 9.29 6.44 -1.70
C ILE A 37 9.02 5.60 -2.95
N THR A 38 8.32 4.48 -2.80
CA THR A 38 8.24 3.43 -3.81
C THR A 38 6.80 3.14 -4.20
N HIS A 39 6.51 3.08 -5.50
CA HIS A 39 5.23 2.62 -6.02
C HIS A 39 5.11 1.10 -5.83
N VAL A 40 4.09 0.67 -5.09
CA VAL A 40 3.81 -0.74 -4.82
C VAL A 40 2.33 -1.04 -5.13
N GLY A 41 1.90 -2.27 -4.86
CA GLY A 41 0.53 -2.69 -5.13
C GLY A 41 0.26 -2.95 -6.61
N SER A 42 -1.02 -3.14 -6.96
CA SER A 42 -1.40 -3.54 -8.32
C SER A 42 -1.19 -2.43 -9.35
N THR A 43 -1.37 -1.17 -8.94
CA THR A 43 -1.22 -0.01 -9.84
C THR A 43 0.22 0.24 -10.26
N ALA A 44 1.19 -0.36 -9.56
CA ALA A 44 2.61 -0.34 -9.92
C ALA A 44 2.99 -1.38 -10.98
N VAL A 45 2.08 -2.25 -11.40
CA VAL A 45 2.35 -3.33 -12.36
C VAL A 45 1.64 -3.00 -13.69
N PRO A 46 2.37 -2.64 -14.76
CA PRO A 46 1.77 -2.42 -16.08
C PRO A 46 0.90 -3.61 -16.52
N GLY A 47 -0.29 -3.34 -17.05
CA GLY A 47 -1.24 -4.36 -17.51
C GLY A 47 -1.93 -5.17 -16.40
N GLN A 48 -1.73 -4.83 -15.12
CA GLN A 48 -2.42 -5.49 -14.01
C GLN A 48 -3.72 -4.75 -13.68
N THR A 49 -4.85 -5.46 -13.72
CA THR A 49 -6.12 -4.95 -13.18
C THR A 49 -6.02 -4.59 -11.70
N GLY A 50 -6.79 -3.63 -11.20
CA GLY A 50 -6.69 -3.25 -9.79
C GLY A 50 -7.75 -2.26 -9.35
N LYS A 51 -7.82 -2.02 -8.03
CA LYS A 51 -8.58 -0.88 -7.52
C LYS A 51 -7.90 0.41 -7.97
N ASN A 52 -8.67 1.47 -8.19
CA ASN A 52 -8.15 2.79 -8.54
C ASN A 52 -7.56 3.52 -7.32
N VAL A 53 -6.61 2.87 -6.64
CA VAL A 53 -5.94 3.36 -5.43
C VAL A 53 -4.44 3.14 -5.60
N ILE A 54 -3.65 4.20 -5.48
CA ILE A 54 -2.19 4.13 -5.55
C ILE A 54 -1.64 3.68 -4.20
N ASP A 55 -0.89 2.59 -4.16
CA ASP A 55 -0.22 2.16 -2.93
C ASP A 55 1.23 2.67 -2.94
N VAL A 56 1.59 3.42 -1.90
CA VAL A 56 2.92 4.03 -1.74
C VAL A 56 3.60 3.46 -0.52
N LEU A 57 4.85 3.02 -0.67
CA LEU A 57 5.69 2.54 0.43
C LEU A 57 6.86 3.49 0.65
N ILE A 58 6.92 4.10 1.83
CA ILE A 58 8.06 4.88 2.33
C ILE A 58 8.93 3.95 3.18
N THR A 59 10.17 3.74 2.76
CA THR A 59 11.12 2.91 3.49
C THR A 59 11.99 3.78 4.38
N VAL A 60 12.09 3.46 5.67
CA VAL A 60 12.97 4.14 6.63
C VAL A 60 14.01 3.18 7.19
N ARG A 61 15.09 3.70 7.78
CA ARG A 61 16.07 2.83 8.46
C ARG A 61 15.39 2.06 9.59
N ARG A 62 15.79 0.80 9.78
CA ARG A 62 15.24 -0.04 10.86
C ARG A 62 15.39 0.59 12.25
N ALA A 63 16.51 1.24 12.51
CA ALA A 63 16.77 1.94 13.77
C ALA A 63 15.85 3.16 14.00
N ASP A 64 15.33 3.77 12.93
CA ASP A 64 14.45 4.94 13.02
C ASP A 64 12.98 4.54 13.19
N PHE A 65 12.58 3.40 12.61
CA PHE A 65 11.20 2.90 12.69
C PHE A 65 10.74 2.61 14.14
N ALA A 66 11.66 2.23 15.04
CA ALA A 66 11.31 1.98 16.44
C ALA A 66 11.14 3.27 17.28
N LYS A 67 11.53 4.44 16.74
CA LYS A 67 11.57 5.69 17.50
C LYS A 67 10.24 6.42 17.43
N HIS A 68 9.63 6.64 18.59
CA HIS A 68 8.37 7.40 18.71
C HIS A 68 8.46 8.81 18.10
N VAL A 69 9.61 9.49 18.24
CA VAL A 69 9.82 10.82 17.64
C VAL A 69 9.69 10.79 16.12
N ILE A 70 10.15 9.73 15.46
CA ILE A 70 10.06 9.59 14.01
C ILE A 70 8.60 9.39 13.59
N LEU A 71 7.84 8.57 14.32
CA LEU A 71 6.40 8.44 14.08
C LEU A 71 5.67 9.79 14.19
N GLN A 72 5.98 10.58 15.24
CA GLN A 72 5.34 11.90 15.40
C GLN A 72 5.71 12.87 14.28
N GLN A 73 6.95 12.83 13.79
CA GLN A 73 7.35 13.63 12.63
C GLN A 73 6.57 13.23 11.37
N PHE A 74 6.44 11.93 11.08
CA PHE A 74 5.62 11.45 9.97
C PHE A 74 4.16 11.88 10.09
N LYS A 75 3.57 11.77 11.30
CA LYS A 75 2.22 12.25 11.55
C LYS A 75 2.11 13.75 11.28
N GLY A 76 3.04 14.56 11.80
CA GLY A 76 3.05 16.00 11.56
C GLY A 76 3.14 16.35 10.07
N ALA A 77 4.10 15.74 9.36
CA ALA A 77 4.35 15.98 7.94
C ALA A 77 3.15 15.56 7.07
N LEU A 78 2.58 14.38 7.29
CA LEU A 78 1.50 13.87 6.44
C LEU A 78 0.13 14.44 6.83
N MET A 79 -0.15 14.65 8.11
CA MET A 79 -1.46 15.17 8.53
C MET A 79 -1.58 16.68 8.30
N HIS A 80 -0.48 17.43 8.41
CA HIS A 80 -0.45 18.90 8.32
C HIS A 80 0.47 19.41 7.20
N GLY A 81 0.81 18.54 6.25
CA GLY A 81 1.51 18.89 5.03
C GLY A 81 0.76 19.94 4.21
N VAL A 82 1.50 20.72 3.44
CA VAL A 82 0.93 21.80 2.61
C VAL A 82 0.72 21.33 1.16
N ALA A 83 1.50 20.36 0.69
CA ALA A 83 1.39 19.83 -0.66
C ALA A 83 0.29 18.76 -0.73
N GLN A 84 0.35 17.74 0.14
CA GLN A 84 -0.72 16.76 0.26
C GLN A 84 -1.52 16.98 1.53
N GLY A 85 -0.89 16.98 2.70
CA GLY A 85 -1.58 17.14 3.99
C GLY A 85 -2.80 16.22 4.17
N GLY A 86 -3.59 16.45 5.21
CA GLY A 86 -4.94 15.88 5.31
C GLY A 86 -5.00 14.35 5.38
N TYR A 87 -3.90 13.65 5.66
CA TYR A 87 -3.93 12.23 5.97
C TYR A 87 -4.48 12.00 7.38
N TYR A 88 -5.08 10.84 7.62
CA TYR A 88 -5.29 10.31 8.96
C TYR A 88 -4.38 9.11 9.20
N TYR A 89 -3.86 9.02 10.42
CA TYR A 89 -3.03 7.92 10.86
C TYR A 89 -3.90 6.74 11.29
N LEU A 90 -3.66 5.59 10.68
CA LEU A 90 -4.40 4.34 10.86
C LEU A 90 -3.65 3.33 11.74
N GLY A 91 -2.67 3.74 12.55
CA GLY A 91 -1.85 2.75 13.25
C GLY A 91 -1.08 1.89 12.25
N ASP A 92 -1.22 0.56 12.35
CA ASP A 92 -0.61 -0.39 11.43
C ASP A 92 -1.49 -0.73 10.21
N GLY A 93 -2.75 -0.27 10.18
CA GLY A 93 -3.69 -0.52 9.09
C GLY A 93 -3.97 -2.01 8.87
N GLY A 94 -3.99 -2.80 9.94
CA GLY A 94 -4.30 -4.23 9.90
C GLY A 94 -3.13 -5.13 9.52
N VAL A 95 -1.91 -4.57 9.43
CA VAL A 95 -0.70 -5.32 9.13
C VAL A 95 0.41 -4.80 10.03
N ARG A 96 0.88 -5.61 10.97
CA ARG A 96 1.98 -5.27 11.87
C ARG A 96 3.26 -4.95 11.09
N GLY A 97 4.13 -4.14 11.69
CA GLY A 97 5.41 -3.76 11.09
C GLY A 97 5.34 -2.65 10.05
N ARG A 98 4.22 -1.93 9.95
CA ARG A 98 4.10 -0.68 9.18
C ARG A 98 3.34 0.40 9.93
N TRP A 99 3.46 1.63 9.47
CA TRP A 99 2.55 2.72 9.78
C TRP A 99 1.69 3.00 8.55
N SER A 100 0.38 3.09 8.73
CA SER A 100 -0.57 3.30 7.65
C SER A 100 -1.17 4.69 7.73
N PHE A 101 -1.22 5.38 6.60
CA PHE A 101 -1.83 6.68 6.43
C PHE A 101 -2.76 6.64 5.22
N LYS A 102 -3.92 7.28 5.34
CA LYS A 102 -4.88 7.39 4.25
C LYS A 102 -5.35 8.84 4.11
N LEU A 103 -5.49 9.31 2.87
CA LEU A 103 -5.95 10.67 2.61
C LEU A 103 -7.43 10.78 2.97
N ARG A 104 -7.83 11.88 3.63
CA ARG A 104 -9.24 12.22 3.85
C ARG A 104 -9.95 12.54 2.51
N ALA A 105 -11.18 12.05 2.37
CA ALA A 105 -12.00 12.25 1.17
C ALA A 105 -12.24 13.74 0.81
N ALA A 106 -12.37 14.62 1.81
CA ALA A 106 -12.51 16.07 1.58
C ALA A 106 -11.27 16.68 0.90
N ALA A 107 -10.06 16.22 1.25
CA ALA A 107 -8.83 16.64 0.58
C ALA A 107 -8.67 16.01 -0.81
N ALA A 108 -9.40 14.92 -1.11
CA ALA A 108 -9.46 14.36 -2.46
C ALA A 108 -10.37 15.17 -3.39
N ALA A 109 -11.31 15.97 -2.87
CA ALA A 109 -12.23 16.78 -3.68
C ALA A 109 -11.69 18.19 -4.02
N GLU A 110 -10.71 18.71 -3.26
CA GLU A 110 -10.08 20.01 -3.52
C GLU A 110 -8.95 19.89 -4.56
N GLY A 111 -9.23 20.29 -5.81
CA GLY A 111 -8.25 20.30 -6.90
C GLY A 111 -8.79 20.39 -8.34
N GLY A 112 -10.10 20.54 -8.56
CA GLY A 112 -10.70 20.66 -9.90
C GLY A 112 -10.75 19.35 -10.71
N ALA A 113 -9.75 18.48 -10.53
CA ALA A 113 -9.80 17.05 -10.80
C ALA A 113 -9.43 16.34 -9.49
N GLY A 114 -10.39 15.63 -8.89
CA GLY A 114 -10.20 15.05 -7.56
C GLY A 114 -8.90 14.25 -7.44
N ARG A 115 -8.19 14.39 -6.33
CA ARG A 115 -6.91 13.70 -6.09
C ARG A 115 -7.14 12.19 -6.12
N VAL A 116 -6.29 11.47 -6.85
CA VAL A 116 -6.34 10.00 -6.91
C VAL A 116 -6.23 9.43 -5.49
N GLU A 117 -7.08 8.45 -5.19
CA GLU A 117 -7.01 7.73 -3.91
C GLU A 117 -5.66 7.05 -3.75
N ARG A 118 -5.17 7.00 -2.52
CA ARG A 118 -3.91 6.35 -2.20
C ARG A 118 -3.84 5.88 -0.77
N ASN A 119 -3.05 4.84 -0.58
CA ASN A 119 -2.58 4.41 0.73
C ASN A 119 -1.09 4.73 0.84
N VAL A 120 -0.69 5.28 1.97
CA VAL A 120 0.72 5.53 2.27
C VAL A 120 1.12 4.64 3.44
N TYR A 121 2.12 3.79 3.20
CA TYR A 121 2.69 2.90 4.20
C TYR A 121 4.11 3.34 4.52
N VAL A 122 4.49 3.33 5.79
CA VAL A 122 5.88 3.49 6.21
C VAL A 122 6.35 2.17 6.81
N ALA A 123 7.47 1.64 6.36
CA ALA A 123 8.03 0.39 6.89
C ALA A 123 9.56 0.46 7.03
N ALA A 124 10.10 -0.36 7.93
CA ALA A 124 11.53 -0.49 8.10
C ALA A 124 12.18 -1.18 6.90
N GLU A 125 13.36 -0.71 6.51
CA GLU A 125 14.27 -1.34 5.55
C GLU A 125 14.52 -2.80 5.93
N GLY A 126 14.38 -3.69 4.94
CA GLY A 126 14.55 -5.13 5.11
C GLY A 126 13.45 -5.82 5.94
N SER A 127 12.41 -5.11 6.38
CA SER A 127 11.25 -5.74 7.04
C SER A 127 10.47 -6.64 6.08
N VAL A 128 9.78 -7.64 6.62
CA VAL A 128 8.91 -8.54 5.84
C VAL A 128 7.85 -7.78 5.04
N VAL A 129 7.35 -6.66 5.57
CA VAL A 129 6.41 -5.77 4.86
C VAL A 129 7.08 -5.14 3.65
N GLN A 130 8.25 -4.52 3.84
CA GLN A 130 8.96 -3.86 2.75
C GLN A 130 9.37 -4.85 1.66
N ARG A 131 9.99 -5.97 2.06
CA ARG A 131 10.43 -6.99 1.10
C ARG A 131 9.25 -7.59 0.33
N SER A 132 8.13 -7.90 1.00
CA SER A 132 6.99 -8.57 0.33
C SER A 132 6.26 -7.66 -0.64
N CYS A 133 6.08 -6.37 -0.32
CA CYS A 133 5.49 -5.40 -1.25
C CYS A 133 6.32 -5.26 -2.55
N VAL A 134 7.65 -5.20 -2.42
CA VAL A 134 8.57 -5.08 -3.56
C VAL A 134 8.62 -6.37 -4.36
N ALA A 135 8.79 -7.51 -3.69
CA ALA A 135 8.83 -8.82 -4.34
C ALA A 135 7.55 -9.12 -5.14
N LEU A 136 6.38 -8.88 -4.55
CA LEU A 136 5.11 -9.07 -5.24
C LEU A 136 5.03 -8.22 -6.52
N ARG A 137 5.38 -6.93 -6.45
CA ARG A 137 5.37 -6.03 -7.61
C ARG A 137 6.32 -6.51 -8.70
N ASP A 138 7.57 -6.79 -8.34
CA ASP A 138 8.61 -7.08 -9.31
C ASP A 138 8.39 -8.43 -9.98
N THR A 139 7.94 -9.45 -9.23
CA THR A 139 7.55 -10.73 -9.82
C THR A 139 6.36 -10.59 -10.76
N LEU A 140 5.33 -9.81 -10.41
CA LEU A 140 4.19 -9.59 -11.29
C LEU A 140 4.54 -8.79 -12.56
N ARG A 141 5.59 -7.96 -12.52
CA ARG A 141 6.13 -7.31 -13.72
C ARG A 141 6.88 -8.29 -14.63
N ALA A 142 7.62 -9.22 -14.03
CA ALA A 142 8.44 -10.19 -14.76
C ALA A 142 7.66 -11.43 -15.25
N GLU A 143 6.53 -11.76 -14.64
CA GLU A 143 5.80 -13.02 -14.85
C GLU A 143 4.36 -12.76 -15.34
N PRO A 144 4.13 -12.60 -16.66
CA PRO A 144 2.81 -12.29 -17.22
C PRO A 144 1.72 -13.29 -16.84
N GLY A 145 2.06 -14.59 -16.74
CA GLY A 145 1.12 -15.63 -16.34
C GLY A 145 0.59 -15.44 -14.92
N LEU A 146 1.48 -15.12 -13.97
CA LEU A 146 1.09 -14.83 -12.59
C LEU A 146 0.31 -13.52 -12.47
N ARG A 147 0.59 -12.53 -13.32
CA ARG A 147 -0.18 -11.28 -13.41
C ARG A 147 -1.63 -11.52 -13.85
N VAL A 148 -1.83 -12.34 -14.87
CA VAL A 148 -3.18 -12.73 -15.33
C VAL A 148 -3.91 -13.50 -14.24
N GLU A 149 -3.27 -14.50 -13.63
CA GLU A 149 -3.86 -15.29 -12.54
C GLU A 149 -4.24 -14.41 -11.33
N TYR A 150 -3.37 -13.49 -10.92
CA TYR A 150 -3.64 -12.56 -9.83
C TYR A 150 -4.79 -11.59 -10.18
N GLY A 151 -4.88 -11.15 -11.43
CA GLY A 151 -6.00 -10.35 -11.93
C GLY A 151 -7.34 -11.09 -11.83
N ARG A 152 -7.39 -12.33 -12.30
CA ARG A 152 -8.59 -13.19 -12.23
C ARG A 152 -9.05 -13.40 -10.78
N VAL A 153 -8.13 -13.77 -9.88
CA VAL A 153 -8.47 -13.99 -8.46
C VAL A 153 -9.01 -12.71 -7.81
N LYS A 154 -8.52 -11.53 -8.19
CA LYS A 154 -9.07 -10.26 -7.70
C LYS A 154 -10.49 -10.01 -8.17
N LEU A 155 -10.78 -10.28 -9.44
CA LEU A 155 -12.13 -10.13 -10.01
C LEU A 155 -13.12 -11.08 -9.34
N GLU A 156 -12.73 -12.33 -9.15
CA GLU A 156 -13.53 -13.32 -8.40
C GLU A 156 -13.75 -12.90 -6.95
N ALA A 157 -12.71 -12.39 -6.28
CA ALA A 157 -12.81 -11.92 -4.90
C ALA A 157 -13.69 -10.66 -4.76
N SER A 158 -13.80 -9.83 -5.80
CA SER A 158 -14.73 -8.68 -5.84
C SER A 158 -16.17 -9.06 -6.15
N GLY A 159 -16.41 -10.22 -6.79
CA GLY A 159 -17.71 -10.60 -7.36
C GLY A 159 -18.75 -11.21 -6.39
N GLY A 160 -18.52 -11.26 -5.08
CA GLY A 160 -19.54 -11.77 -4.14
C GLY A 160 -19.08 -12.02 -2.70
N GLU A 161 -19.94 -11.68 -1.75
CA GLU A 161 -19.95 -12.01 -0.31
C GLU A 161 -18.83 -11.44 0.59
N CYS A 162 -17.93 -10.59 0.09
CA CYS A 162 -16.96 -9.94 0.97
C CYS A 162 -17.66 -8.88 1.84
N ARG A 163 -17.92 -9.21 3.11
CA ARG A 163 -18.49 -8.31 4.12
C ARG A 163 -17.54 -7.16 4.48
N ASN A 164 -16.23 -7.34 4.27
CA ASN A 164 -15.21 -6.33 4.50
C ASN A 164 -13.95 -6.55 3.65
N ILE A 165 -13.05 -5.55 3.67
CA ILE A 165 -11.78 -5.55 2.92
C ILE A 165 -10.82 -6.69 3.32
N MET A 166 -10.92 -7.19 4.56
CA MET A 166 -10.05 -8.26 5.05
C MET A 166 -10.42 -9.60 4.43
N GLN A 167 -11.71 -9.89 4.25
CA GLN A 167 -12.15 -11.09 3.52
C GLN A 167 -11.67 -11.07 2.07
N TYR A 168 -11.73 -9.91 1.41
CA TYR A 168 -11.17 -9.72 0.08
C TYR A 168 -9.65 -9.95 0.06
N ALA A 169 -8.91 -9.49 1.07
CA ALA A 169 -7.48 -9.75 1.18
C ALA A 169 -7.17 -11.25 1.36
N THR A 170 -7.89 -11.94 2.24
CA THR A 170 -7.69 -13.36 2.54
C THR A 170 -7.94 -14.26 1.33
N LYS A 171 -8.97 -13.98 0.52
CA LYS A 171 -9.25 -14.74 -0.72
C LYS A 171 -8.06 -14.74 -1.70
N LYS A 172 -7.16 -13.77 -1.60
CA LYS A 172 -5.96 -13.66 -2.46
C LYS A 172 -4.72 -14.33 -1.90
N ASN A 173 -4.75 -14.81 -0.64
CA ASN A 173 -3.54 -15.35 -0.01
C ASN A 173 -2.92 -16.49 -0.84
N GLY A 174 -3.73 -17.42 -1.34
CA GLY A 174 -3.22 -18.55 -2.14
C GLY A 174 -2.37 -18.12 -3.36
N VAL A 175 -2.88 -17.18 -4.16
CA VAL A 175 -2.13 -16.66 -5.32
C VAL A 175 -0.94 -15.78 -4.90
N VAL A 176 -1.05 -15.03 -3.80
CA VAL A 176 0.06 -14.24 -3.25
C VAL A 176 1.20 -15.16 -2.79
N ARG A 177 0.90 -16.28 -2.10
CA ARG A 177 1.92 -17.28 -1.73
C ARG A 177 2.64 -17.81 -2.96
N LYS A 178 1.89 -18.16 -4.01
CA LYS A 178 2.47 -18.63 -5.29
C LYS A 178 3.42 -17.60 -5.90
N ILE A 179 3.04 -16.32 -5.90
CA ILE A 179 3.89 -15.24 -6.43
C ILE A 179 5.15 -15.08 -5.58
N LEU A 180 5.05 -15.11 -4.25
CA LEU A 180 6.21 -14.96 -3.36
C LEU A 180 7.17 -16.15 -3.48
N ARG A 181 6.67 -17.39 -3.63
CA ARG A 181 7.52 -18.56 -3.94
C ARG A 181 8.30 -18.36 -5.24
N LYS A 182 7.65 -17.85 -6.28
CA LYS A 182 8.31 -17.52 -7.55
C LYS A 182 9.34 -16.39 -7.39
N ALA A 183 9.13 -15.48 -6.44
CA ALA A 183 10.10 -14.47 -6.04
C ALA A 183 11.28 -15.01 -5.20
N GLY A 184 11.31 -16.32 -4.91
CA GLY A 184 12.36 -16.96 -4.12
C GLY A 184 12.14 -16.95 -2.61
N TRP A 185 10.93 -16.65 -2.13
CA TRP A 185 10.62 -16.66 -0.70
C TRP A 185 10.44 -18.10 -0.20
N SER A 186 10.99 -18.36 0.98
CA SER A 186 10.75 -19.59 1.74
C SER A 186 9.32 -19.67 2.29
N GLU A 187 8.86 -20.86 2.68
CA GLU A 187 7.55 -20.99 3.34
C GLU A 187 7.52 -20.24 4.67
N GLU A 188 8.63 -20.26 5.42
CA GLU A 188 8.77 -19.59 6.70
C GLU A 188 8.61 -18.07 6.57
N GLU A 189 9.21 -17.45 5.55
CA GLU A 189 9.06 -16.01 5.30
C GLU A 189 7.65 -15.64 4.84
N ILE A 190 7.00 -16.52 4.06
CA ILE A 190 5.62 -16.32 3.62
C ILE A 190 4.68 -16.41 4.82
N ASP A 191 4.89 -17.37 5.71
CA ASP A 191 4.13 -17.53 6.95
C ASP A 191 4.36 -16.35 7.90
N GLU A 192 5.60 -15.86 8.03
CA GLU A 192 5.93 -14.65 8.78
C GLU A 192 5.16 -13.43 8.23
N LYS A 193 5.10 -13.29 6.91
CA LYS A 193 4.34 -12.22 6.24
C LYS A 193 2.85 -12.33 6.54
N GLU A 194 2.29 -13.54 6.53
CA GLU A 194 0.86 -13.75 6.80
C GLU A 194 0.52 -13.53 8.27
N ALA A 195 1.44 -13.86 9.19
CA ALA A 195 1.32 -13.60 10.62
C ALA A 195 1.27 -12.10 10.97
N GLN A 196 1.74 -11.22 10.08
CA GLN A 196 1.61 -9.77 10.27
C GLN A 196 0.16 -9.28 10.17
N ALA A 197 -0.73 -10.03 9.50
CA ALA A 197 -2.13 -9.62 9.38
C ALA A 197 -2.82 -9.62 10.75
N VAL A 198 -3.45 -8.50 11.10
CA VAL A 198 -4.25 -8.37 12.32
C VAL A 198 -5.65 -8.90 12.04
N LYS A 199 -6.03 -9.98 12.76
CA LYS A 199 -7.28 -10.72 12.52
C LYS A 199 -8.54 -9.93 12.93
N ASP A 200 -8.40 -9.00 13.88
CA ASP A 200 -9.50 -8.24 14.49
C ASP A 200 -9.38 -6.73 14.22
N TRP A 201 -9.13 -6.34 12.96
CA TRP A 201 -9.07 -4.93 12.59
C TRP A 201 -10.43 -4.23 12.87
N PRO A 202 -10.46 -3.09 13.59
CA PRO A 202 -11.73 -2.47 14.02
C PRO A 202 -12.67 -2.21 12.84
N GLN A 203 -13.87 -2.79 12.90
CA GLN A 203 -14.98 -2.47 12.01
C GLN A 203 -15.51 -1.10 12.42
N GLY A 204 -15.10 -0.04 11.73
CA GLY A 204 -15.51 1.32 12.07
C GLY A 204 -14.76 2.43 11.33
N TRP A 205 -13.64 2.10 10.68
CA TRP A 205 -13.07 2.99 9.67
C TRP A 205 -13.84 2.78 8.37
N GLU A 206 -14.88 3.58 8.15
CA GLU A 206 -15.45 3.75 6.81
C GLU A 206 -14.31 4.20 5.88
N ILE A 207 -14.02 3.33 4.91
CA ILE A 207 -13.00 3.52 3.87
C ILE A 207 -13.55 4.51 2.86
#